data_AF-A0A164GYE1-F1
#
_entry.id   AF-A0A164GYE1-F1
#
_cell.length_a   1.000
_cell.length_b   1.000
_cell.length_c   1.000
_cell.angle_alpha   90.00
_cell.angle_beta   90.00
_cell.angle_gamma   90.00
#
_symmetry.space_group_name_H-M   'P 1'
#
loop_
_entity.id
_entity.type
_entity.pdbx_description
1 polymer ?
#
loop_
_entity_poly.entity_id
_entity_poly.type
_entity_poly.pdbx_seq_one_letter_code
_entity_poly.pdbx_strand_id
1 'polypeptide(L)' 'PPDAELLGHAFKQKQFRRSRPCNLCHQPVKNIGSSCRVCKYTCHRTCEPKVWRACRHSNPSTFKVSLIKITLNSLS' A
#
# COMPACT_ATOMS: atom_id res chain seq x y z
N PRO A 1 -7.26 -8.84 15.53
CA PRO A 1 -7.28 -7.39 15.82
C PRO A 1 -7.76 -6.57 14.59
N PRO A 2 -8.97 -5.99 14.63
CA PRO A 2 -9.58 -5.29 13.49
C PRO A 2 -9.01 -3.89 13.17
N ASP A 3 -7.94 -3.42 13.83
CA ASP A 3 -7.35 -2.08 13.63
C ASP A 3 -6.14 -2.05 12.66
N ALA A 4 -5.66 -3.21 12.19
CA ALA A 4 -4.53 -3.28 11.26
C ALA A 4 -4.91 -2.95 9.80
N GLU A 5 -6.20 -2.91 9.47
CA GLU A 5 -6.67 -2.84 8.07
C GLU A 5 -6.93 -1.42 7.55
N LEU A 6 -6.85 -0.38 8.37
CA LEU A 6 -7.33 0.95 7.97
C LEU A 6 -6.27 1.91 7.39
N LEU A 7 -5.00 1.49 7.32
CA LEU A 7 -3.87 2.35 6.91
C LEU A 7 -3.02 1.80 5.78
N GLY A 8 -3.23 0.53 5.45
CA GLY A 8 -2.50 -0.17 4.41
C GLY A 8 -3.02 0.13 3.01
N HIS A 9 -2.20 -0.17 2.03
CA HIS A 9 -2.68 -0.32 0.67
C HIS A 9 -3.64 -1.52 0.59
N ALA A 10 -4.86 -1.31 0.09
CA ALA A 10 -5.78 -2.41 -0.26
C ALA A 10 -5.31 -3.14 -1.53
N PHE A 11 -4.28 -3.97 -1.41
CA PHE A 11 -3.68 -4.71 -2.50
C PHE A 11 -4.64 -5.79 -3.02
N LYS A 12 -4.82 -5.83 -4.35
CA LYS A 12 -5.44 -6.97 -5.03
C LYS A 12 -4.43 -7.59 -5.96
N GLN A 13 -4.30 -8.90 -5.90
CA GLN A 13 -3.60 -9.65 -6.92
C GLN A 13 -4.34 -9.57 -8.24
N LYS A 14 -3.59 -9.36 -9.30
CA LYS A 14 -4.10 -9.36 -10.66
C LYS A 14 -3.00 -9.80 -11.62
N GLN A 15 -3.44 -10.51 -12.65
CA GLN A 15 -2.59 -10.76 -13.79
C GLN A 15 -2.54 -9.51 -14.66
N PHE A 16 -1.35 -9.02 -14.90
CA PHE A 16 -1.14 -7.87 -15.76
C PHE A 16 -0.97 -8.36 -17.19
N ARG A 17 -1.86 -7.92 -18.10
CA ARG A 17 -1.75 -8.23 -19.55
C ARG A 17 -0.47 -7.69 -20.19
N ARG A 18 0.16 -6.69 -19.55
CA ARG A 18 1.43 -6.07 -19.97
C ARG A 18 2.31 -5.91 -18.74
N SER A 19 3.61 -6.09 -18.89
CA SER A 19 4.53 -5.88 -17.78
C SER A 19 4.44 -4.45 -17.27
N ARG A 20 4.38 -4.29 -15.94
CA ARG A 20 4.35 -3.00 -15.26
C ARG A 20 5.55 -2.87 -14.35
N PRO A 21 6.21 -1.71 -14.24
CA PRO A 21 7.27 -1.54 -13.27
C PRO A 21 6.70 -1.63 -11.85
N CYS A 22 7.42 -2.31 -10.97
CA CYS A 22 7.13 -2.33 -9.54
C CYS A 22 7.53 -0.98 -8.93
N ASN A 23 6.61 -0.32 -8.23
CA ASN A 23 6.88 0.96 -7.58
C ASN A 23 7.87 0.88 -6.39
N LEU A 24 8.22 -0.33 -5.92
CA LEU A 24 9.17 -0.53 -4.83
C LEU A 24 10.60 -0.77 -5.32
N CYS A 25 10.79 -1.79 -6.18
CA CYS A 25 12.11 -2.21 -6.66
C CYS A 25 12.41 -1.75 -8.09
N HIS A 26 11.47 -1.07 -8.74
CA HIS A 26 11.56 -0.59 -10.12
C HIS A 26 11.75 -1.66 -11.20
N GLN A 27 11.71 -2.95 -10.83
CA GLN A 27 11.78 -4.06 -11.78
C GLN A 27 10.41 -4.39 -12.40
N PRO A 28 10.39 -4.95 -13.62
CA PRO A 28 9.15 -5.36 -14.28
C PRO A 28 8.43 -6.47 -13.52
N VAL A 29 7.13 -6.27 -13.27
CA VAL A 29 6.18 -7.30 -12.85
C VAL A 29 5.81 -8.08 -14.10
N LYS A 30 6.26 -9.34 -14.20
CA LYS A 30 6.12 -10.15 -15.43
C LYS A 30 4.66 -10.49 -15.74
N ASN A 31 4.00 -11.23 -14.85
CA ASN A 31 2.64 -11.74 -15.08
C ASN A 31 1.71 -11.48 -13.89
N ILE A 32 2.15 -11.81 -12.68
CA ILE A 32 1.33 -11.68 -11.47
C ILE A 32 1.96 -10.66 -10.53
N GLY A 33 1.15 -9.73 -10.05
CA GLY A 33 1.54 -8.83 -8.98
C GLY A 33 0.33 -8.29 -8.23
N SER A 34 0.61 -7.42 -7.27
CA SER A 34 -0.37 -6.76 -6.45
C SER A 34 -0.55 -5.33 -6.93
N SER A 35 -1.79 -4.84 -6.96
CA SER A 35 -1.97 -3.39 -7.02
C SER A 35 -3.14 -2.90 -6.20
N CYS A 36 -2.88 -1.76 -5.56
CA CYS A 36 -3.81 -1.10 -4.66
C CYS A 36 -5.03 -0.65 -5.45
N ARG A 37 -6.23 -1.04 -5.01
CA ARG A 37 -7.47 -0.65 -5.70
C ARG A 37 -7.74 0.85 -5.66
N VAL A 38 -7.18 1.52 -4.65
CA VAL A 38 -7.37 2.94 -4.34
C VAL A 38 -6.38 3.80 -5.13
N CYS A 39 -5.12 3.86 -4.70
CA CYS A 39 -4.11 4.76 -5.26
C CYS A 39 -3.40 4.19 -6.50
N LYS A 40 -3.83 3.01 -6.98
CA LYS A 40 -3.27 2.29 -8.14
C LYS A 40 -1.79 1.89 -8.01
N TYR A 41 -1.18 2.02 -6.83
CA TYR A 41 0.18 1.56 -6.55
C TYR A 41 0.36 0.10 -6.97
N THR A 42 1.42 -0.20 -7.72
CA THR A 42 1.67 -1.52 -8.29
C THR A 42 3.00 -2.08 -7.81
N CYS A 43 3.00 -3.31 -7.32
CA CYS A 43 4.21 -3.97 -6.85
C CYS A 43 4.15 -5.49 -7.03
N HIS A 44 5.29 -6.17 -6.92
CA HIS A 44 5.29 -7.62 -6.81
C HIS A 44 4.62 -8.08 -5.51
N ARG A 45 4.10 -9.31 -5.49
CA ARG A 45 3.56 -9.93 -4.28
C ARG A 45 4.62 -10.01 -3.16
N THR A 46 5.87 -10.25 -3.52
CA THR A 46 7.01 -10.28 -2.58
C THR A 46 7.44 -8.88 -2.09
N CYS A 47 7.06 -7.83 -2.81
CA CYS A 47 7.31 -6.45 -2.43
C CYS A 47 6.22 -5.90 -1.50
N GLU A 48 5.03 -6.50 -1.48
CA GLU A 48 3.87 -6.07 -0.69
C GLU A 48 4.18 -5.82 0.79
N PRO A 49 4.79 -6.75 1.56
CA PRO A 49 5.09 -6.52 2.98
C PRO A 49 6.20 -5.48 3.21
N LYS A 50 6.95 -5.10 2.16
CA LYS A 50 8.02 -4.11 2.21
C LYS A 50 7.53 -2.70 1.86
N VAL A 51 6.25 -2.54 1.52
CA VAL A 51 5.67 -1.23 1.22
C VAL A 51 5.41 -0.48 2.53
N TRP A 52 6.34 0.42 2.86
CA TRP A 52 6.24 1.31 4.03
C TRP A 52 5.47 2.61 3.71
N ARG A 53 5.21 2.89 2.43
CA ARG A 53 4.49 4.09 2.01
C ARG A 53 3.02 3.98 2.38
N ALA A 54 2.49 5.05 2.98
CA ALA A 54 1.07 5.16 3.26
C ALA A 54 0.24 5.24 1.97
N CYS A 55 -0.92 4.59 1.97
CA CYS A 55 -1.83 4.65 0.84
C CYS A 55 -2.46 6.05 0.74
N ARG A 56 -2.00 6.86 -0.23
CA ARG A 56 -2.60 8.18 -0.50
C ARG A 56 -3.96 8.01 -1.18
N HIS A 57 -5.02 7.99 -0.38
CA HIS A 57 -6.38 8.16 -0.85
C HIS A 57 -6.59 9.65 -1.15
N SER A 58 -7.25 10.00 -2.26
CA SER A 58 -7.77 11.36 -2.45
C SER A 58 -8.99 11.65 -1.54
N ASN A 59 -9.35 10.74 -0.64
CA ASN A 59 -10.45 10.92 0.32
C ASN A 59 -9.86 11.35 1.69
N PRO A 60 -10.03 12.62 2.12
CA PRO A 60 -9.37 13.18 3.30
C PRO A 60 -9.90 12.64 4.65
N SER A 61 -11.00 11.89 4.68
CA SER A 61 -11.67 11.50 5.93
C SER A 61 -11.00 10.38 6.72
N THR A 62 -10.08 9.61 6.13
CA THR A 62 -9.36 8.51 6.81
C THR A 62 -7.90 8.82 7.11
N PHE A 63 -7.39 9.97 6.66
CA PHE A 63 -5.96 10.31 6.72
C PHE A 63 -5.49 10.85 8.08
N LYS A 64 -6.42 11.34 8.92
CA LYS A 64 -6.06 12.02 10.18
C LYS A 64 -5.84 11.09 11.38
N VAL A 65 -6.29 9.84 11.37
CA VAL A 65 -6.33 9.05 12.62
C VAL A 65 -4.96 8.49 13.02
N SER A 66 -4.03 8.27 12.08
CA SER A 66 -2.82 7.48 12.38
C SER A 66 -1.49 8.20 12.37
N LEU A 67 -1.43 9.44 11.89
CA LEU A 67 -0.30 10.30 12.22
C LEU A 67 -0.34 10.65 13.72
N ILE A 68 -1.55 10.86 14.25
CA ILE A 68 -1.76 11.21 15.66
C ILE A 68 -1.38 10.05 16.59
N LYS A 69 -1.64 8.79 16.20
CA LYS A 69 -1.23 7.60 16.98
C LYS A 69 0.30 7.38 17.00
N ILE A 70 1.03 7.72 15.93
CA ILE A 70 2.51 7.62 15.92
C ILE A 70 3.11 8.67 16.85
N THR A 71 2.56 9.89 16.89
CA THR A 71 3.09 10.95 17.76
C THR A 71 2.71 10.77 19.23
N LEU A 72 1.58 10.13 19.55
CA LEU A 72 1.15 9.93 20.95
C LEU A 72 1.79 8.72 21.65
N ASN A 73 2.28 7.71 20.92
CA ASN A 73 2.97 6.56 21.53
C ASN A 73 4.47 6.84 21.83
N SER A 74 4.90 8.10 21.73
CA SER A 74 6.24 8.55 22.13
C SER A 74 6.22 9.45 23.38
N LEU A 75 5.09 9.53 24.08
CA LEU A 75 4.89 10.36 25.27
C LEU A 75 4.41 9.58 26.50
N SER A 76 4.65 8.27 26.55
CA SER A 76 4.42 7.42 27.73
C SER A 76 5.74 6.86 28.25
#